data_AF-A0A9X9S6U9-F1
#
_entry.id   AF-A0A9X9S6U9-F1
#
_cell.length_a   1.000
_cell.length_b   1.000
_cell.length_c   1.000
_cell.angle_alpha   90.00
_cell.angle_beta   90.00
_cell.angle_gamma   90.00
#
_symmetry.space_group_name_H-M   'P 1'
#
loop_
_entity.id
_entity.type
_entity.pdbx_description
1 polymer ?
#
loop_
_entity_poly.entity_id
_entity_poly.type
_entity_poly.pdbx_seq_one_letter_code
_entity_poly.pdbx_strand_id
1 'polypeptide(L)'
;MTDKGGNSALEDLSRYIFAAPAWPRSVAIMLLMGIVIDGAGYIGGRNYLLVFGFSGYVIPALFAFVLTKPSVESVGGKITWNRSALLAMACMVFQVIVSLLLTFLPYPNFYSVLFAVALGVVFSVRLIVLAGIADYRMARMVPAASLQSIAAAIAGTYYFGMDFLYFVIVLHLLFGCGVLLFLWLVERPLRKNFRISALHFINAFIAHNTDGDKALDEFFMEIGEDVYVQQASLFFSRAGRGDITFTVPNLHPGPMGEIGGANLPKLLHDMIGMDTFVAHGCATHDFNLVSESEVTGMADAVRASRRDAVFFPKATPSRRYSYGSVDICAQGFGDTLLLIATRSPEKTEDLEYAIGLAVMAECQRRYRHVAFVDGHNCMVDVTEPVVAGSLSAYEYWKAAQVAADGCLTLPCASFEVGAAHRAVPFSREEGFGDLGIMALVVRVEGQVTAYVLFDGNNVEHGVREVLRDHLLTVVDECEIMTTDSHVVNTLSGRNPVGYRIPAEEIIPYVEDAVRTAIADLAPAEAAGGTGWVEGVTVFGSNRISQLASTVNAMLTFIAPLGLAILLFAFLLSVVAYLVLL
;
A
#
# COMPACT_ATOMS: atom_id res chain seq x y z
N MET A 1 -5.31 -12.97 -21.85
CA MET A 1 -5.88 -11.97 -20.93
C MET A 1 -5.41 -12.37 -19.55
N THR A 2 -4.30 -11.81 -19.12
CA THR A 2 -3.66 -12.12 -17.83
C THR A 2 -4.35 -11.28 -16.76
N ASP A 3 -5.06 -11.96 -15.87
CA ASP A 3 -5.57 -11.42 -14.62
C ASP A 3 -4.37 -10.97 -13.79
N LYS A 4 -4.15 -9.66 -13.69
CA LYS A 4 -3.13 -9.12 -12.81
C LYS A 4 -3.79 -8.88 -11.45
N GLY A 5 -3.29 -9.55 -10.41
CA GLY A 5 -3.72 -9.37 -9.03
C GLY A 5 -3.73 -7.90 -8.60
N GLY A 6 -4.50 -7.62 -7.54
CA GLY A 6 -4.82 -6.27 -7.05
C GLY A 6 -3.63 -5.32 -6.80
N ASN A 7 -2.42 -5.85 -6.62
CA ASN A 7 -1.18 -5.05 -6.51
C ASN A 7 -0.83 -4.29 -7.80
N SER A 8 -1.24 -4.77 -8.97
CA SER A 8 -0.95 -4.10 -10.26
C SER A 8 -1.70 -2.79 -10.46
N ALA A 9 -2.83 -2.59 -9.80
CA ALA A 9 -3.64 -1.39 -9.96
C ALA A 9 -2.97 -0.15 -9.34
N LEU A 10 -2.30 -0.32 -8.20
CA LEU A 10 -1.52 0.75 -7.54
C LEU A 10 -0.18 1.00 -8.25
N GLU A 11 0.46 -0.05 -8.74
CA GLU A 11 1.73 0.02 -9.51
C GLU A 11 1.57 0.84 -10.80
N ASP A 12 0.46 0.65 -11.53
CA ASP A 12 0.14 1.44 -12.72
C ASP A 12 -0.19 2.91 -12.39
N LEU A 13 -0.71 3.20 -11.18
CA LEU A 13 -1.02 4.56 -10.71
C LEU A 13 0.24 5.41 -10.49
N SER A 14 1.35 4.81 -10.06
CA SER A 14 2.64 5.51 -9.84
C SER A 14 3.22 6.15 -11.12
N ARG A 15 2.99 5.53 -12.28
CA ARG A 15 3.46 6.01 -13.59
C ARG A 15 2.75 7.27 -14.06
N TYR A 16 1.58 7.59 -13.48
CA TYR A 16 0.81 8.79 -13.79
C TYR A 16 1.12 9.97 -12.84
N ILE A 17 2.07 9.82 -11.91
CA ILE A 17 2.45 10.88 -10.96
C ILE A 17 3.32 11.92 -11.68
N PHE A 18 2.68 13.02 -12.08
CA PHE A 18 3.34 14.13 -12.77
C PHE A 18 3.95 15.13 -11.79
N ALA A 19 5.27 15.29 -11.81
CA ALA A 19 5.94 16.38 -11.11
C ALA A 19 5.68 17.72 -11.82
N ALA A 20 4.99 18.64 -11.15
CA ALA A 20 4.67 19.95 -11.74
C ALA A 20 5.96 20.74 -12.03
N PRO A 21 6.12 21.31 -13.25
CA PRO A 21 7.29 22.10 -13.58
C PRO A 21 7.37 23.36 -12.71
N ALA A 22 8.57 23.92 -12.59
CA ALA A 22 8.77 25.20 -11.91
C ALA A 22 7.83 26.27 -12.50
N TRP A 23 7.12 26.99 -11.62
CA TRP A 23 6.11 27.98 -12.01
C TRP A 23 6.56 29.01 -13.07
N PRO A 24 7.84 29.46 -13.17
CA PRO A 24 8.24 30.41 -14.20
C PRO A 24 8.07 29.86 -15.62
N ARG A 25 8.18 28.54 -15.82
CA ARG A 25 7.98 27.91 -17.13
C ARG A 25 6.51 28.04 -17.57
N SER A 26 5.57 27.77 -16.67
CA SER A 26 4.13 27.93 -16.95
C SER A 26 3.79 29.38 -17.25
N VAL A 27 4.37 30.34 -16.52
CA VAL A 27 4.18 31.78 -16.77
C VAL A 27 4.75 32.19 -18.13
N ALA A 28 5.95 31.74 -18.49
CA ALA A 28 6.55 32.03 -19.79
C ALA A 28 5.67 31.51 -20.95
N ILE A 29 5.09 30.31 -20.82
CA ILE A 29 4.16 29.75 -21.82
C ILE A 29 2.90 30.61 -21.94
N MET A 30 2.30 31.03 -20.81
CA MET A 30 1.11 31.91 -20.83
C MET A 30 1.40 33.22 -21.57
N LEU A 31 2.54 33.87 -21.27
CA LEU A 31 2.95 35.12 -21.91
C LEU A 31 3.20 34.94 -23.42
N LEU A 32 3.95 33.90 -23.80
CA LEU A 32 4.23 33.58 -25.20
C LEU A 32 2.93 33.35 -25.98
N MET A 33 2.01 32.57 -25.41
CA MET A 33 0.73 32.26 -26.04
C MET A 33 -0.13 33.52 -26.21
N GLY A 34 -0.13 34.44 -25.23
CA GLY A 34 -0.77 35.76 -25.36
C GLY A 34 -0.22 36.57 -26.54
N ILE A 35 1.11 36.64 -26.68
CA ILE A 35 1.77 37.34 -27.81
C ILE A 35 1.36 36.71 -29.14
N VAL A 36 1.32 35.39 -29.22
CA VAL A 36 0.92 34.67 -30.45
C VAL A 36 -0.55 34.96 -30.80
N ILE A 37 -1.45 34.93 -29.82
CA ILE A 37 -2.88 35.19 -30.04
C ILE A 37 -3.12 36.62 -30.52
N ASP A 38 -2.53 37.62 -29.86
CA ASP A 38 -2.69 39.02 -30.27
C ASP A 38 -2.00 39.33 -31.60
N GLY A 39 -0.83 38.72 -31.86
CA GLY A 39 -0.14 38.81 -33.15
C GLY A 39 -0.98 38.23 -34.30
N ALA A 40 -1.61 37.07 -34.08
CA ALA A 40 -2.53 36.48 -35.05
C ALA A 40 -3.78 37.35 -35.28
N GLY A 41 -4.33 37.94 -34.21
CA GLY A 41 -5.46 38.88 -34.30
C GLY A 41 -5.14 40.12 -35.13
N TYR A 42 -3.93 40.68 -34.98
CA TYR A 42 -3.44 41.82 -35.75
C TYR A 42 -3.28 41.48 -37.24
N ILE A 43 -2.63 40.35 -37.56
CA ILE A 43 -2.44 39.90 -38.95
C ILE A 43 -3.79 39.61 -39.63
N GLY A 44 -4.77 39.08 -38.88
CA GLY A 44 -6.12 38.77 -39.37
C GLY A 44 -7.05 39.98 -39.56
N GLY A 45 -6.58 41.22 -39.33
CA GLY A 45 -7.37 42.44 -39.52
C GLY A 45 -8.52 42.63 -38.52
N ARG A 46 -8.55 41.87 -37.42
CA ARG A 46 -9.60 41.95 -36.38
C ARG A 46 -9.25 43.01 -35.33
N ASN A 47 -9.22 44.28 -35.75
CA ASN A 47 -8.74 45.40 -34.93
C ASN A 47 -9.53 45.63 -33.62
N TYR A 48 -10.77 45.14 -33.50
CA TYR A 48 -11.57 45.23 -32.27
C TYR A 48 -11.20 44.19 -31.20
N LEU A 49 -10.32 43.23 -31.53
CA LEU A 49 -9.74 42.23 -30.62
C LEU A 49 -8.24 42.45 -30.36
N LEU A 50 -7.69 43.59 -30.78
CA LEU A 50 -6.33 43.99 -30.43
C LEU A 50 -6.21 44.03 -28.90
N VAL A 51 -5.25 43.29 -28.33
CA VAL A 51 -5.01 43.13 -26.88
C VAL A 51 -5.96 42.13 -26.18
N PHE A 52 -6.91 41.52 -26.90
CA PHE A 52 -7.82 40.53 -26.32
C PHE A 52 -7.09 39.25 -25.88
N GLY A 53 -6.02 38.85 -26.56
CA GLY A 53 -5.14 37.76 -26.16
C GLY A 53 -4.61 37.95 -24.73
N PHE A 54 -4.11 39.14 -24.42
CA PHE A 54 -3.69 39.47 -23.07
C PHE A 54 -4.86 39.68 -22.10
N SER A 55 -5.88 40.47 -22.45
CA SER A 55 -6.96 40.82 -21.52
C SER A 55 -7.92 39.67 -21.23
N GLY A 56 -8.22 38.83 -22.22
CA GLY A 56 -9.18 37.72 -22.13
C GLY A 56 -8.59 36.38 -21.70
N TYR A 57 -7.27 36.18 -21.87
CA TYR A 57 -6.61 34.91 -21.56
C TYR A 57 -5.45 35.04 -20.57
N VAL A 58 -4.44 35.87 -20.86
CA VAL A 58 -3.22 35.95 -20.02
C VAL A 58 -3.50 36.55 -18.64
N ILE A 59 -4.14 37.71 -18.58
CA ILE A 59 -4.43 38.40 -17.31
C ILE A 59 -5.31 37.52 -16.41
N PRO A 60 -6.41 36.93 -16.89
CA PRO A 60 -7.20 35.98 -16.09
C PRO A 60 -6.41 34.77 -15.59
N ALA A 61 -5.52 34.20 -16.41
CA ALA A 61 -4.70 33.07 -16.01
C ALA A 61 -3.65 33.46 -14.95
N LEU A 62 -2.98 34.61 -15.11
CA LEU A 62 -2.06 35.14 -14.09
C LEU A 62 -2.78 35.49 -12.79
N PHE A 63 -3.96 36.10 -12.87
CA PHE A 63 -4.80 36.39 -11.72
C PHE A 63 -5.15 35.10 -10.96
N ALA A 64 -5.57 34.07 -11.69
CA ALA A 64 -5.86 32.77 -11.10
C ALA A 64 -4.62 32.13 -10.49
N PHE A 65 -3.47 32.17 -11.16
CA PHE A 65 -2.20 31.66 -10.61
C PHE A 65 -1.86 32.31 -9.26
N VAL A 66 -1.91 33.63 -9.17
CA VAL A 66 -1.52 34.35 -7.94
C VAL A 66 -2.50 34.08 -6.79
N LEU A 67 -3.80 34.01 -7.08
CA LEU A 67 -4.83 33.94 -6.04
C LEU A 67 -5.28 32.52 -5.68
N THR A 68 -5.08 31.52 -6.54
CA THR A 68 -5.52 30.14 -6.25
C THR A 68 -4.92 29.63 -4.95
N LYS A 69 -3.61 29.81 -4.74
CA LYS A 69 -2.94 29.31 -3.54
C LYS A 69 -3.48 29.96 -2.25
N PRO A 70 -3.50 31.30 -2.10
CA PRO A 70 -4.11 31.95 -0.94
C PRO A 70 -5.58 31.56 -0.71
N SER A 71 -6.37 31.43 -1.78
CA SER A 71 -7.78 31.02 -1.67
C SER A 71 -7.92 29.60 -1.13
N VAL A 72 -7.09 28.66 -1.60
CA VAL A 72 -7.06 27.27 -1.11
C VAL A 72 -6.59 27.20 0.35
N GLU A 73 -5.52 27.92 0.70
CA GLU A 73 -4.97 27.92 2.07
C GLU A 73 -5.94 28.54 3.08
N SER A 74 -6.75 29.53 2.67
CA SER A 74 -7.74 30.18 3.54
C SER A 74 -8.84 29.24 4.06
N VAL A 75 -9.07 28.11 3.39
CA VAL A 75 -10.07 27.09 3.75
C VAL A 75 -9.44 25.80 4.29
N GLY A 76 -8.13 25.84 4.55
CA GLY A 76 -7.34 24.75 5.12
C GLY A 76 -6.79 23.73 4.10
N GLY A 77 -6.92 23.99 2.80
CA GLY A 77 -6.33 23.14 1.75
C GLY A 77 -4.85 23.47 1.51
N LYS A 78 -4.13 22.56 0.83
CA LYS A 78 -2.71 22.75 0.48
C LYS A 78 -2.50 22.72 -1.04
N ILE A 79 -1.74 23.67 -1.58
CA ILE A 79 -1.32 23.66 -2.99
C ILE A 79 0.01 24.39 -3.18
N THR A 80 0.89 23.85 -4.03
CA THR A 80 2.16 24.49 -4.36
C THR A 80 2.01 25.55 -5.45
N TRP A 81 2.93 26.51 -5.51
CA TRP A 81 2.98 27.51 -6.58
C TRP A 81 3.13 26.88 -7.97
N ASN A 82 3.91 25.79 -8.08
CA ASN A 82 4.10 25.05 -9.33
C ASN A 82 2.78 24.45 -9.83
N ARG A 83 2.00 23.81 -8.95
CA ARG A 83 0.69 23.25 -9.28
C ARG A 83 -0.32 24.34 -9.65
N SER A 84 -0.33 25.46 -8.92
CA SER A 84 -1.20 26.59 -9.23
C SER A 84 -0.91 27.20 -10.61
N ALA A 85 0.38 27.40 -10.95
CA ALA A 85 0.78 27.96 -12.24
C ALA A 85 0.48 27.00 -13.40
N LEU A 86 0.73 25.71 -13.21
CA LEU A 86 0.41 24.67 -14.18
C LEU A 86 -1.10 24.61 -14.46
N LEU A 87 -1.93 24.61 -13.41
CA LEU A 87 -3.39 24.62 -13.56
C LEU A 87 -3.88 25.84 -14.32
N ALA A 88 -3.39 27.03 -13.97
CA ALA A 88 -3.77 28.27 -14.67
C ALA A 88 -3.40 28.24 -16.16
N MET A 89 -2.18 27.79 -16.48
CA MET A 89 -1.68 27.67 -17.85
C MET A 89 -2.47 26.61 -18.64
N ALA A 90 -2.67 25.42 -18.09
CA ALA A 90 -3.44 24.36 -18.75
C ALA A 90 -4.88 24.81 -19.04
N CYS A 91 -5.53 25.46 -18.07
CA CYS A 91 -6.86 26.05 -18.28
C CYS A 91 -6.86 27.15 -19.34
N MET A 92 -5.81 27.98 -19.42
CA MET A 92 -5.68 28.97 -20.50
C MET A 92 -5.59 28.28 -21.87
N VAL A 93 -4.81 27.20 -21.99
CA VAL A 93 -4.71 26.41 -23.23
C VAL A 93 -6.08 25.84 -23.62
N PHE A 94 -6.80 25.21 -22.69
CA PHE A 94 -8.16 24.73 -22.94
C PHE A 94 -9.11 25.86 -23.35
N GLN A 95 -9.01 27.01 -22.68
CA GLN A 95 -9.83 28.18 -23.00
C GLN A 95 -9.60 28.63 -24.44
N VAL A 96 -8.34 28.71 -24.87
CA VAL A 96 -7.95 29.09 -26.24
C VAL A 96 -8.47 28.07 -27.25
N ILE A 97 -8.27 26.77 -27.01
CA ILE A 97 -8.72 25.72 -27.92
C ILE A 97 -10.24 25.77 -28.12
N VAL A 98 -11.01 25.82 -27.03
CA VAL A 98 -12.48 25.81 -27.08
C VAL A 98 -13.01 27.09 -27.74
N SER A 99 -12.48 28.25 -27.38
CA SER A 99 -12.92 29.53 -27.93
C SER A 99 -12.59 29.70 -29.43
N LEU A 100 -11.52 29.07 -29.91
CA LEU A 100 -11.10 29.15 -31.32
C LEU A 100 -11.64 28.03 -32.22
N LEU A 101 -12.25 26.98 -31.65
CA LEU A 101 -12.60 25.73 -32.35
C LEU A 101 -13.38 25.94 -33.66
N LEU A 102 -14.29 26.92 -33.72
CA LEU A 102 -15.12 27.20 -34.90
C LEU A 102 -14.89 28.57 -35.51
N THR A 103 -13.80 29.25 -35.15
CA THR A 103 -13.50 30.62 -35.63
C THR A 103 -13.14 30.70 -37.11
N PHE A 104 -12.88 29.55 -37.75
CA PHE A 104 -12.69 29.40 -39.19
C PHE A 104 -14.00 29.29 -39.98
N LEU A 105 -15.16 29.14 -39.31
CA LEU A 105 -16.47 29.14 -39.95
C LEU A 105 -16.93 30.59 -40.21
N PRO A 106 -17.72 30.86 -41.28
CA PRO A 106 -18.08 32.21 -41.72
C PRO A 106 -19.12 32.94 -40.82
N TYR A 107 -19.16 32.63 -39.52
CA TYR A 107 -20.13 33.17 -38.56
C TYR A 107 -19.42 33.94 -37.42
N PRO A 108 -19.21 35.26 -37.56
CA PRO A 108 -18.41 36.05 -36.61
C PRO A 108 -18.99 36.14 -35.19
N ASN A 109 -20.30 35.90 -35.03
CA ASN A 109 -20.99 36.00 -33.73
C ASN A 109 -20.78 34.77 -32.82
N PHE A 110 -20.17 33.69 -33.30
CA PHE A 110 -19.96 32.48 -32.49
C PHE A 110 -18.78 32.58 -31.53
N TYR A 111 -17.86 33.52 -31.73
CA TYR A 111 -16.68 33.63 -30.88
C TYR A 111 -17.02 33.97 -29.42
N SER A 112 -17.91 34.95 -29.20
CA SER A 112 -18.35 35.32 -27.85
C SER A 112 -19.06 34.16 -27.14
N VAL A 113 -19.86 33.37 -27.89
CA VAL A 113 -20.54 32.17 -27.39
C VAL A 113 -19.54 31.09 -27.01
N LEU A 114 -18.59 30.76 -27.89
CA LEU A 114 -17.58 29.74 -27.62
C LEU A 114 -16.61 30.17 -26.52
N PHE A 115 -16.30 31.46 -26.42
CA PHE A 115 -15.55 32.01 -25.31
C PHE A 115 -16.31 31.83 -23.99
N ALA A 116 -17.61 32.13 -23.94
CA ALA A 116 -18.45 31.89 -22.76
C ALA A 116 -18.50 30.40 -22.36
N VAL A 117 -18.67 29.49 -23.34
CA VAL A 117 -18.61 28.03 -23.12
C VAL A 117 -17.24 27.61 -22.58
N ALA A 118 -16.15 28.17 -23.13
CA ALA A 118 -14.80 27.93 -22.65
C ALA A 118 -14.63 28.33 -21.18
N LEU A 119 -15.26 29.43 -20.72
CA LEU A 119 -15.23 29.83 -19.31
C LEU A 119 -15.93 28.81 -18.40
N GLY A 120 -17.07 28.24 -18.84
CA GLY A 120 -17.75 27.16 -18.13
C GLY A 120 -16.88 25.91 -18.01
N VAL A 121 -16.24 25.50 -19.12
CA VAL A 121 -15.29 24.37 -19.14
C VAL A 121 -14.09 24.62 -18.22
N VAL A 122 -13.49 25.81 -18.27
CA VAL A 122 -12.37 26.19 -17.39
C VAL A 122 -12.78 26.11 -15.93
N PHE A 123 -13.95 26.64 -15.57
CA PHE A 123 -14.47 26.52 -14.21
C PHE A 123 -14.64 25.06 -13.78
N SER A 124 -15.23 24.21 -14.64
CA SER A 124 -15.39 22.78 -14.37
C SER A 124 -14.06 22.06 -14.15
N VAL A 125 -13.10 22.25 -15.06
CA VAL A 125 -11.78 21.62 -14.96
C VAL A 125 -11.07 22.05 -13.69
N ARG A 126 -11.07 23.35 -13.37
CA ARG A 126 -10.46 23.87 -12.13
C ARG A 126 -11.11 23.29 -10.90
N LEU A 127 -12.45 23.17 -10.87
CA LEU A 127 -13.16 22.61 -9.72
C LEU A 127 -12.79 21.14 -9.49
N ILE A 128 -12.76 20.32 -10.54
CA ILE A 128 -12.37 18.89 -10.44
C ILE A 128 -10.91 18.77 -9.98
N VAL A 129 -10.00 19.52 -10.61
CA VAL A 129 -8.57 19.41 -10.30
C VAL A 129 -8.28 19.86 -8.87
N LEU A 130 -8.82 21.01 -8.43
CA LEU A 130 -8.63 21.50 -7.06
C LEU A 130 -9.26 20.57 -6.02
N ALA A 131 -10.40 19.96 -6.33
CA ALA A 131 -11.01 18.97 -5.45
C ALA A 131 -10.12 17.71 -5.28
N GLY A 132 -9.38 17.31 -6.31
CA GLY A 132 -8.43 16.19 -6.22
C GLY A 132 -7.13 16.54 -5.52
N ILE A 133 -6.52 17.70 -5.82
CA ILE A 133 -5.14 17.99 -5.39
C ILE A 133 -5.04 18.86 -4.13
N ALA A 134 -6.10 19.54 -3.71
CA ALA A 134 -6.03 20.57 -2.67
C ALA A 134 -6.98 20.33 -1.48
N ASP A 135 -8.26 20.04 -1.73
CA ASP A 135 -9.24 19.66 -0.70
C ASP A 135 -10.43 18.94 -1.35
N TYR A 136 -10.72 17.70 -0.91
CA TYR A 136 -11.83 16.89 -1.42
C TYR A 136 -13.22 17.52 -1.23
N ARG A 137 -13.36 18.50 -0.33
CA ARG A 137 -14.62 19.22 -0.05
C ARG A 137 -14.88 20.27 -1.11
N MET A 138 -15.53 19.83 -2.20
CA MET A 138 -15.81 20.64 -3.40
C MET A 138 -16.36 22.06 -3.12
N ALA A 139 -17.28 22.21 -2.17
CA ALA A 139 -17.88 23.52 -1.85
C ALA A 139 -16.82 24.56 -1.43
N ARG A 140 -15.74 24.12 -0.77
CA ARG A 140 -14.61 24.98 -0.37
C ARG A 140 -13.75 25.39 -1.56
N MET A 141 -13.73 24.59 -2.63
CA MET A 141 -12.91 24.82 -3.82
C MET A 141 -13.61 25.69 -4.88
N VAL A 142 -14.93 25.92 -4.79
CA VAL A 142 -15.68 26.77 -5.74
C VAL A 142 -15.08 28.17 -5.90
N PRO A 143 -14.73 28.92 -4.81
CA PRO A 143 -14.14 30.26 -4.95
C PRO A 143 -12.79 30.24 -5.68
N ALA A 144 -11.92 29.28 -5.36
CA ALA A 144 -10.62 29.16 -6.03
C ALA A 144 -10.76 28.71 -7.49
N ALA A 145 -11.72 27.83 -7.78
CA ALA A 145 -11.99 27.35 -9.12
C ALA A 145 -12.51 28.45 -10.06
N SER A 146 -13.30 29.39 -9.54
CA SER A 146 -13.93 30.46 -10.34
C SER A 146 -13.03 31.65 -10.67
N LEU A 147 -11.85 31.77 -10.05
CA LEU A 147 -10.95 32.92 -10.23
C LEU A 147 -10.63 33.24 -11.69
N GLN A 148 -10.24 32.23 -12.47
CA GLN A 148 -9.84 32.40 -13.87
C GLN A 148 -11.02 32.76 -14.76
N SER A 149 -12.14 32.07 -14.58
CA SER A 149 -13.31 32.25 -15.41
C SER A 149 -14.05 33.56 -15.09
N ILE A 150 -14.08 34.00 -13.82
CA ILE A 150 -14.62 35.31 -13.42
C ILE A 150 -13.75 36.44 -13.97
N ALA A 151 -12.42 36.36 -13.83
CA ALA A 151 -11.53 37.39 -14.38
C ALA A 151 -11.67 37.51 -15.90
N ALA A 152 -11.78 36.39 -16.61
CA ALA A 152 -12.02 36.36 -18.04
C ALA A 152 -13.44 36.82 -18.43
N ALA A 153 -14.45 36.58 -17.58
CA ALA A 153 -15.81 37.08 -17.79
C ALA A 153 -15.88 38.60 -17.68
N ILE A 154 -15.17 39.20 -16.70
CA ILE A 154 -15.07 40.65 -16.54
C ILE A 154 -14.43 41.26 -17.79
N ALA A 155 -13.31 40.69 -18.25
CA ALA A 155 -12.67 41.12 -19.48
C ALA A 155 -13.59 40.96 -20.69
N GLY A 156 -14.25 39.80 -20.86
CA GLY A 156 -15.15 39.53 -21.97
C GLY A 156 -16.37 40.46 -22.01
N THR A 157 -16.94 40.81 -20.86
CA THR A 157 -18.07 41.76 -20.74
C THR A 157 -17.72 43.13 -21.35
N TYR A 158 -16.48 43.58 -21.20
CA TYR A 158 -16.02 44.84 -21.81
C TYR A 158 -16.11 44.82 -23.34
N TYR A 159 -15.86 43.66 -23.98
CA TYR A 159 -15.86 43.52 -25.44
C TYR A 159 -17.21 43.07 -26.01
N PHE A 160 -17.97 42.26 -25.27
CA PHE A 160 -19.18 41.58 -25.76
C PHE A 160 -20.49 42.09 -25.13
N GLY A 161 -20.42 42.99 -24.15
CA GLY A 161 -21.59 43.58 -23.50
C GLY A 161 -22.18 42.75 -22.36
N MET A 162 -23.29 43.24 -21.78
CA MET A 162 -23.91 42.65 -20.60
C MET A 162 -24.62 41.32 -20.87
N ASP A 163 -25.14 41.11 -22.08
CA ASP A 163 -25.82 39.85 -22.43
C ASP A 163 -24.84 38.66 -22.40
N PHE A 164 -23.58 38.90 -22.77
CA PHE A 164 -22.50 37.93 -22.59
C PHE A 164 -22.30 37.57 -21.11
N LEU A 165 -22.33 38.55 -20.19
CA LEU A 165 -22.18 38.29 -18.77
C LEU A 165 -23.33 37.41 -18.23
N TYR A 166 -24.57 37.71 -18.60
CA TYR A 166 -25.73 36.90 -18.20
C TYR A 166 -25.60 35.46 -18.71
N PHE A 167 -25.19 35.29 -19.97
CA PHE A 167 -24.94 33.99 -20.55
C PHE A 167 -23.84 33.23 -19.80
N VAL A 168 -22.71 33.89 -19.49
CA VAL A 168 -21.62 33.30 -18.71
C VAL A 168 -22.07 32.86 -17.32
N ILE A 169 -22.90 33.65 -16.62
CA ILE A 169 -23.44 33.27 -15.30
C ILE A 169 -24.27 31.99 -15.40
N VAL A 170 -25.15 31.90 -16.40
CA VAL A 170 -25.96 30.70 -16.65
C VAL A 170 -25.08 29.49 -16.94
N LEU A 171 -24.04 29.65 -17.77
CA LEU A 171 -23.09 28.58 -18.06
C LEU A 171 -22.29 28.17 -16.82
N HIS A 172 -21.88 29.08 -15.95
CA HIS A 172 -21.19 28.71 -14.70
C HIS A 172 -22.07 27.86 -13.79
N LEU A 173 -23.35 28.24 -13.64
CA LEU A 173 -24.30 27.45 -12.86
C LEU A 173 -24.49 26.07 -13.49
N LEU A 174 -24.68 26.02 -14.80
CA LEU A 174 -24.92 24.79 -15.54
C LEU A 174 -23.73 23.82 -15.48
N PHE A 175 -22.54 24.29 -15.82
CA PHE A 175 -21.31 23.50 -15.79
C PHE A 175 -20.91 23.14 -14.35
N GLY A 176 -21.14 24.04 -13.39
CA GLY A 176 -20.94 23.78 -11.96
C GLY A 176 -21.85 22.68 -11.43
N CYS A 177 -23.16 22.78 -11.68
CA CYS A 177 -24.13 21.75 -11.34
C CYS A 177 -23.83 20.42 -12.03
N GLY A 178 -23.40 20.46 -13.30
CA GLY A 178 -22.96 19.27 -14.04
C GLY A 178 -21.78 18.57 -13.38
N VAL A 179 -20.76 19.33 -12.96
CA VAL A 179 -19.60 18.77 -12.23
C VAL A 179 -19.98 18.22 -10.87
N LEU A 180 -20.83 18.93 -10.12
CA LEU A 180 -21.33 18.46 -8.82
C LEU A 180 -22.12 17.15 -8.97
N LEU A 181 -22.98 17.05 -9.99
CA LEU A 181 -23.73 15.82 -10.31
C LEU A 181 -22.80 14.70 -10.74
N PHE A 182 -21.84 15.00 -11.63
CA PHE A 182 -20.85 14.03 -12.10
C PHE A 182 -20.07 13.43 -10.93
N LEU A 183 -19.48 14.27 -10.08
CA LEU A 183 -18.69 13.81 -8.95
C LEU A 183 -19.57 13.12 -7.91
N TRP A 184 -20.79 13.58 -7.66
CA TRP A 184 -21.73 12.88 -6.78
C TRP A 184 -22.06 11.46 -7.29
N LEU A 185 -22.29 11.29 -8.59
CA LEU A 185 -22.55 9.99 -9.21
C LEU A 185 -21.32 9.07 -9.17
N VAL A 186 -20.15 9.62 -9.47
CA VAL A 186 -18.87 8.89 -9.45
C VAL A 186 -18.53 8.45 -8.03
N GLU A 187 -18.71 9.30 -7.02
CA GLU A 187 -18.38 8.95 -5.63
C GLU A 187 -19.41 8.05 -4.95
N ARG A 188 -20.64 7.97 -5.47
CA ARG A 188 -21.76 7.27 -4.82
C ARG A 188 -21.45 5.79 -4.47
N PRO A 189 -20.83 4.97 -5.34
CA PRO A 189 -20.51 3.59 -5.01
C PRO A 189 -19.53 3.48 -3.83
N LEU A 190 -18.44 4.27 -3.84
CA LEU A 190 -17.45 4.28 -2.75
C LEU A 190 -18.04 4.78 -1.43
N ARG A 191 -18.81 5.87 -1.45
CA ARG A 191 -19.48 6.38 -0.25
C ARG A 191 -20.46 5.39 0.35
N LYS A 192 -21.15 4.61 -0.49
CA LYS A 192 -22.13 3.61 -0.02
C LYS A 192 -21.45 2.36 0.56
N ASN A 193 -20.38 1.88 -0.06
CA ASN A 193 -19.74 0.62 0.32
C ASN A 193 -18.70 0.78 1.43
N PHE A 194 -17.97 1.90 1.45
CA PHE A 194 -16.83 2.13 2.35
C PHE A 194 -16.94 3.38 3.20
N ARG A 195 -17.99 4.21 3.00
CA ARG A 195 -18.13 5.53 3.64
C ARG A 195 -17.00 6.51 3.32
N ILE A 196 -16.20 6.23 2.29
CA ILE A 196 -15.09 7.09 1.85
C ILE A 196 -15.42 7.91 0.59
N SER A 197 -14.65 8.97 0.39
CA SER A 197 -14.61 9.75 -0.85
C SER A 197 -13.45 9.26 -1.73
N ALA A 198 -13.72 9.05 -3.02
CA ALA A 198 -12.68 8.76 -4.01
C ALA A 198 -11.63 9.87 -4.08
N LEU A 199 -12.10 11.12 -3.95
CA LEU A 199 -11.24 12.31 -3.95
C LEU A 199 -10.38 12.36 -2.68
N HIS A 200 -10.88 11.89 -1.53
CA HIS A 200 -10.07 11.77 -0.32
C HIS A 200 -8.92 10.78 -0.53
N PHE A 201 -9.18 9.59 -1.10
CA PHE A 201 -8.14 8.62 -1.43
C PHE A 201 -7.08 9.18 -2.38
N ILE A 202 -7.51 9.80 -3.49
CA ILE A 202 -6.60 10.41 -4.47
C ILE A 202 -5.76 11.51 -3.80
N ASN A 203 -6.38 12.33 -2.95
CA ASN A 203 -5.70 13.40 -2.22
C ASN A 203 -4.64 12.84 -1.26
N ALA A 204 -5.00 11.83 -0.46
CA ALA A 204 -4.09 11.15 0.47
C ALA A 204 -2.93 10.47 -0.25
N PHE A 205 -3.22 9.77 -1.37
CA PHE A 205 -2.20 9.13 -2.20
C PHE A 205 -1.22 10.15 -2.83
N ILE A 206 -1.73 11.27 -3.36
CA ILE A 206 -0.88 12.33 -3.91
C ILE A 206 -0.03 12.98 -2.80
N ALA A 207 -0.61 13.23 -1.62
CA ALA A 207 0.09 13.81 -0.48
C ALA A 207 1.22 12.90 0.01
N HIS A 208 0.97 11.61 0.19
CA HIS A 208 1.99 10.65 0.61
C HIS A 208 3.17 10.58 -0.38
N ASN A 209 2.88 10.46 -1.68
CA ASN A 209 3.92 10.38 -2.71
C ASN A 209 4.70 11.69 -2.94
N THR A 210 4.10 12.86 -2.67
CA THR A 210 4.76 14.15 -2.93
C THR A 210 5.47 14.71 -1.70
N ASP A 211 4.83 14.56 -0.54
CA ASP A 211 5.23 15.26 0.69
C ASP A 211 5.74 14.29 1.77
N GLY A 212 5.77 12.97 1.49
CA GLY A 212 6.15 11.93 2.46
C GLY A 212 5.20 11.86 3.66
N ASP A 213 3.97 12.37 3.49
CA ASP A 213 3.02 12.58 4.58
C ASP A 213 2.32 11.28 4.99
N LYS A 214 1.94 11.16 6.27
CA LYS A 214 1.20 10.00 6.83
C LYS A 214 -0.28 9.99 6.42
N ALA A 215 -0.68 10.87 5.51
CA ALA A 215 -2.07 11.00 5.04
C ALA A 215 -2.64 9.69 4.47
N LEU A 216 -1.80 8.84 3.87
CA LEU A 216 -2.24 7.54 3.35
C LEU A 216 -2.45 6.52 4.47
N ASP A 217 -1.61 6.52 5.51
CA ASP A 217 -1.81 5.70 6.71
C ASP A 217 -3.09 6.12 7.44
N GLU A 218 -3.35 7.44 7.58
CA GLU A 218 -4.60 7.95 8.17
C GLU A 218 -5.84 7.50 7.37
N PHE A 219 -5.75 7.52 6.04
CA PHE A 219 -6.82 7.00 5.19
C PHE A 219 -7.03 5.49 5.39
N PHE A 220 -5.94 4.72 5.50
CA PHE A 220 -6.02 3.28 5.73
C PHE A 220 -6.56 2.95 7.12
N MET A 221 -6.25 3.75 8.15
CA MET A 221 -6.88 3.67 9.47
C MET A 221 -8.40 3.94 9.40
N GLU A 222 -8.87 4.88 8.57
CA GLU A 222 -10.31 5.18 8.44
C GLU A 222 -11.10 4.01 7.81
N ILE A 223 -10.48 3.25 6.91
CA ILE A 223 -11.14 2.12 6.22
C ILE A 223 -10.83 0.75 6.83
N GLY A 224 -9.84 0.69 7.72
CA GLY A 224 -9.42 -0.53 8.37
C GLY A 224 -10.46 -1.10 9.33
N GLU A 225 -10.21 -2.31 9.76
CA GLU A 225 -11.05 -3.05 10.70
C GLU A 225 -10.21 -3.47 11.90
N ASP A 226 -10.75 -3.23 13.09
CA ASP A 226 -10.12 -3.65 14.34
C ASP A 226 -10.35 -5.15 14.56
N VAL A 227 -9.25 -5.89 14.70
CA VAL A 227 -9.27 -7.34 14.89
C VAL A 227 -8.58 -7.76 16.18
N TYR A 228 -8.83 -9.01 16.57
CA TYR A 228 -8.14 -9.69 17.66
C TYR A 228 -7.15 -10.70 17.09
N VAL A 229 -5.87 -10.50 17.38
CA VAL A 229 -4.82 -11.38 16.91
C VAL A 229 -4.18 -12.13 18.07
N GLN A 230 -4.23 -13.45 18.02
CA GLN A 230 -3.47 -14.32 18.89
C GLN A 230 -2.05 -14.39 18.38
N GLN A 231 -1.08 -14.18 19.25
CA GLN A 231 0.34 -14.29 18.95
C GLN A 231 0.99 -15.28 19.93
N ALA A 232 2.00 -16.00 19.47
CA ALA A 232 2.70 -16.99 20.28
C ALA A 232 4.20 -16.71 20.27
N SER A 233 4.82 -16.81 21.44
CA SER A 233 6.25 -16.57 21.61
C SER A 233 6.90 -17.69 22.44
N LEU A 234 8.16 -18.00 22.14
CA LEU A 234 9.07 -18.77 22.96
C LEU A 234 10.13 -17.82 23.52
N PHE A 235 10.40 -17.95 24.81
CA PHE A 235 11.43 -17.19 25.52
C PHE A 235 12.49 -18.16 26.01
N PHE A 236 13.74 -17.95 25.62
CA PHE A 236 14.87 -18.75 26.07
C PHE A 236 15.72 -17.94 27.05
N SER A 237 15.81 -18.44 28.28
CA SER A 237 16.72 -17.94 29.31
C SER A 237 18.01 -18.75 29.26
N ARG A 238 19.16 -18.10 29.10
CA ARG A 238 20.44 -18.78 28.84
C ARG A 238 21.47 -18.53 29.93
N ALA A 239 22.17 -19.58 30.36
CA ALA A 239 23.20 -19.47 31.36
C ALA A 239 24.40 -18.64 30.85
N GLY A 240 24.60 -17.46 31.44
CA GLY A 240 25.75 -16.59 31.13
C GLY A 240 25.71 -15.91 29.75
N ARG A 241 24.55 -15.91 29.07
CA ARG A 241 24.31 -15.26 27.77
C ARG A 241 23.02 -14.43 27.85
N GLY A 242 22.76 -13.59 26.83
CA GLY A 242 21.51 -12.84 26.73
C GLY A 242 20.31 -13.73 26.41
N ASP A 243 19.10 -13.31 26.75
CA ASP A 243 17.91 -14.09 26.44
C ASP A 243 17.53 -14.00 24.96
N ILE A 244 16.93 -15.05 24.41
CA ILE A 244 16.42 -15.07 23.03
C ILE A 244 14.89 -15.06 23.07
N THR A 245 14.27 -14.29 22.17
CA THR A 245 12.82 -14.34 21.94
C THR A 245 12.56 -14.84 20.53
N PHE A 246 11.70 -15.85 20.38
CA PHE A 246 11.19 -16.28 19.08
C PHE A 246 9.69 -16.04 19.08
N THR A 247 9.18 -15.18 18.20
CA THR A 247 7.78 -14.77 18.20
C THR A 247 7.14 -14.95 16.83
N VAL A 248 5.88 -15.36 16.83
CA VAL A 248 5.08 -15.62 15.65
C VAL A 248 3.86 -14.70 15.68
N PRO A 249 3.98 -13.46 15.18
CA PRO A 249 2.84 -12.59 14.98
C PRO A 249 1.96 -13.17 13.87
N ASN A 250 0.69 -13.45 14.18
CA ASN A 250 -0.32 -13.77 13.16
C ASN A 250 -0.87 -12.47 12.53
N LEU A 251 0.04 -11.60 12.10
CA LEU A 251 -0.22 -10.35 11.37
C LEU A 251 0.65 -10.33 10.13
N HIS A 252 0.14 -9.70 9.09
CA HIS A 252 0.85 -9.55 7.83
C HIS A 252 1.50 -8.16 7.79
N PRO A 253 2.77 -8.02 7.34
CA PRO A 253 3.39 -6.72 7.12
C PRO A 253 2.54 -5.84 6.19
N GLY A 254 2.62 -4.52 6.38
CA GLY A 254 1.88 -3.54 5.57
C GLY A 254 2.11 -3.68 4.05
N PRO A 255 1.25 -3.07 3.23
CA PRO A 255 1.07 -3.44 1.83
C PRO A 255 2.33 -3.33 0.96
N MET A 256 3.12 -2.26 1.07
CA MET A 256 4.29 -2.03 0.22
C MET A 256 5.33 -1.08 0.83
N GLY A 257 6.62 -1.34 0.57
CA GLY A 257 7.70 -0.41 0.87
C GLY A 257 7.85 -0.13 2.37
N GLU A 258 7.57 1.10 2.79
CA GLU A 258 7.56 1.52 4.21
C GLU A 258 6.13 1.90 4.67
N ILE A 259 5.10 1.59 3.89
CA ILE A 259 3.71 2.00 4.15
C ILE A 259 3.03 1.00 5.10
N GLY A 260 2.24 1.50 6.06
CA GLY A 260 1.36 0.67 6.89
C GLY A 260 2.07 -0.37 7.77
N GLY A 261 3.34 -0.17 8.13
CA GLY A 261 4.10 -1.18 8.88
C GLY A 261 4.64 -2.33 8.02
N ALA A 262 4.95 -2.06 6.75
CA ALA A 262 5.62 -3.01 5.85
C ALA A 262 6.96 -3.56 6.40
N ASN A 263 7.58 -2.85 7.34
CA ASN A 263 8.77 -3.30 8.08
C ASN A 263 8.44 -3.89 9.48
N LEU A 264 7.27 -4.50 9.63
CA LEU A 264 6.81 -5.14 10.88
C LEU A 264 7.89 -6.03 11.52
N PRO A 265 8.58 -6.93 10.80
CA PRO A 265 9.59 -7.80 11.40
C PRO A 265 10.74 -7.02 12.05
N LYS A 266 11.31 -6.03 11.36
CA LYS A 266 12.40 -5.18 11.88
C LYS A 266 11.94 -4.32 13.05
N LEU A 267 10.78 -3.68 12.93
CA LEU A 267 10.23 -2.82 13.97
C LEU A 267 9.99 -3.62 15.26
N LEU A 268 9.38 -4.80 15.15
CA LEU A 268 9.10 -5.65 16.31
C LEU A 268 10.41 -6.22 16.91
N HIS A 269 11.37 -6.62 16.07
CA HIS A 269 12.71 -7.01 16.50
C HIS A 269 13.40 -5.91 17.32
N ASP A 270 13.43 -4.68 16.80
CA ASP A 270 14.08 -3.54 17.47
C ASP A 270 13.38 -3.16 18.78
N MET A 271 12.04 -3.23 18.81
CA MET A 271 11.26 -2.92 20.00
C MET A 271 11.49 -3.94 21.11
N ILE A 272 11.55 -5.24 20.81
CA ILE A 272 11.69 -6.28 21.83
C ILE A 272 13.16 -6.45 22.26
N GLY A 273 14.10 -6.50 21.30
CA GLY A 273 15.53 -6.64 21.55
C GLY A 273 16.26 -7.36 20.42
N MET A 274 17.57 -7.14 20.31
CA MET A 274 18.42 -7.61 19.18
C MET A 274 18.50 -9.14 19.01
N ASP A 275 18.11 -9.93 20.01
CA ASP A 275 18.03 -11.40 19.95
C ASP A 275 16.58 -11.88 19.74
N THR A 276 15.78 -11.13 18.95
CA THR A 276 14.38 -11.45 18.65
C THR A 276 14.20 -11.97 17.23
N PHE A 277 13.65 -13.16 17.10
CA PHE A 277 13.23 -13.74 15.83
C PHE A 277 11.75 -13.46 15.63
N VAL A 278 11.38 -12.83 14.51
CA VAL A 278 9.99 -12.53 14.15
C VAL A 278 9.63 -13.36 12.93
N ALA A 279 9.07 -14.55 13.15
CA ALA A 279 8.71 -15.46 12.06
C ALA A 279 7.32 -15.13 11.49
N HIS A 280 7.09 -15.47 10.22
CA HIS A 280 5.76 -15.31 9.63
C HIS A 280 4.76 -16.31 10.24
N GLY A 281 3.59 -15.81 10.63
CA GLY A 281 2.45 -16.59 11.13
C GLY A 281 1.37 -16.78 10.06
N CYS A 282 0.22 -17.31 10.44
CA CYS A 282 -0.93 -17.38 9.53
C CYS A 282 -1.61 -16.01 9.43
N ALA A 283 -1.30 -15.24 8.41
CA ALA A 283 -1.98 -14.01 8.09
C ALA A 283 -1.93 -13.76 6.59
N THR A 284 -3.06 -13.41 5.98
CA THR A 284 -3.10 -12.96 4.58
C THR A 284 -3.04 -11.44 4.51
N HIS A 285 -3.02 -10.90 3.30
CA HIS A 285 -3.13 -9.45 3.08
C HIS A 285 -4.35 -8.76 3.72
N ASP A 286 -5.42 -9.50 4.06
CA ASP A 286 -6.55 -8.95 4.84
C ASP A 286 -6.11 -8.50 6.25
N PHE A 287 -5.03 -9.08 6.78
CA PHE A 287 -4.40 -8.78 8.06
C PHE A 287 -3.18 -7.87 7.92
N ASN A 288 -3.03 -7.19 6.77
CA ASN A 288 -2.04 -6.12 6.62
C ASN A 288 -2.28 -5.05 7.68
N LEU A 289 -1.22 -4.73 8.42
CA LEU A 289 -1.20 -3.55 9.24
C LEU A 289 -1.42 -2.30 8.37
N VAL A 290 -2.11 -1.32 8.95
CA VAL A 290 -2.39 -0.03 8.29
C VAL A 290 -1.52 1.11 8.82
N SER A 291 -0.80 0.88 9.92
CA SER A 291 0.08 1.86 10.56
C SER A 291 1.19 1.18 11.36
N GLU A 292 2.38 1.77 11.35
CA GLU A 292 3.50 1.37 12.21
C GLU A 292 3.17 1.50 13.71
N SER A 293 2.25 2.39 14.09
CA SER A 293 1.87 2.59 15.50
C SER A 293 1.33 1.30 16.13
N GLU A 294 0.66 0.47 15.33
CA GLU A 294 0.05 -0.78 15.75
C GLU A 294 1.08 -1.84 16.17
N VAL A 295 2.33 -1.74 15.69
CA VAL A 295 3.42 -2.65 16.08
C VAL A 295 3.74 -2.56 17.57
N THR A 296 3.50 -1.39 18.19
CA THR A 296 3.71 -1.19 19.62
C THR A 296 2.82 -2.11 20.45
N GLY A 297 1.55 -2.26 20.07
CA GLY A 297 0.61 -3.15 20.74
C GLY A 297 1.06 -4.61 20.69
N MET A 298 1.66 -5.02 19.57
CA MET A 298 2.26 -6.35 19.42
C MET A 298 3.46 -6.55 20.35
N ALA A 299 4.39 -5.59 20.40
CA ALA A 299 5.54 -5.65 21.29
C ALA A 299 5.12 -5.73 22.77
N ASP A 300 4.09 -4.98 23.15
CA ASP A 300 3.54 -5.00 24.50
C ASP A 300 2.86 -6.33 24.84
N ALA A 301 2.14 -6.94 23.89
CA ALA A 301 1.56 -8.27 24.06
C ALA A 301 2.64 -9.37 24.25
N VAL A 302 3.76 -9.28 23.53
CA VAL A 302 4.91 -10.20 23.70
C VAL A 302 5.55 -10.02 25.07
N ARG A 303 5.83 -8.78 25.48
CA ARG A 303 6.39 -8.49 26.81
C ARG A 303 5.44 -8.93 27.93
N ALA A 304 4.15 -8.72 27.75
CA ALA A 304 3.13 -9.11 28.71
C ALA A 304 3.06 -10.64 28.87
N SER A 305 3.07 -11.40 27.75
CA SER A 305 3.01 -12.86 27.79
C SER A 305 4.25 -13.48 28.43
N ARG A 306 5.40 -12.80 28.39
CA ARG A 306 6.63 -13.21 29.08
C ARG A 306 6.56 -13.11 30.60
N ARG A 307 5.86 -12.11 31.16
CA ARG A 307 5.89 -11.81 32.61
C ARG A 307 5.39 -12.96 33.48
N ASP A 308 4.39 -13.69 33.00
CA ASP A 308 3.73 -14.79 33.71
C ASP A 308 4.17 -16.17 33.17
N ALA A 309 5.23 -16.21 32.35
CA ALA A 309 5.69 -17.42 31.68
C ALA A 309 6.45 -18.35 32.63
N VAL A 310 6.20 -19.65 32.50
CA VAL A 310 6.88 -20.69 33.30
C VAL A 310 8.03 -21.27 32.49
N PHE A 311 9.25 -21.18 33.02
CA PHE A 311 10.45 -21.69 32.35
C PHE A 311 10.68 -23.16 32.67
N PHE A 312 10.99 -23.94 31.63
CA PHE A 312 11.24 -25.37 31.69
C PHE A 312 12.66 -25.68 31.19
N PRO A 313 13.44 -26.50 31.92
CA PRO A 313 14.82 -26.81 31.56
C PRO A 313 14.95 -27.97 30.55
N LYS A 314 13.83 -28.44 29.98
CA LYS A 314 13.83 -29.62 29.10
C LYS A 314 13.08 -29.38 27.79
N ALA A 315 13.61 -29.96 26.72
CA ALA A 315 13.03 -29.97 25.39
C ALA A 315 13.06 -31.38 24.81
N THR A 316 12.24 -31.64 23.79
CA THR A 316 12.36 -32.83 22.94
C THR A 316 13.44 -32.59 21.88
N PRO A 317 14.04 -33.65 21.30
CA PRO A 317 14.66 -33.53 19.98
C PRO A 317 13.64 -32.99 18.96
N SER A 318 14.13 -32.33 17.92
CA SER A 318 13.31 -31.93 16.78
C SER A 318 12.96 -33.15 15.92
N ARG A 319 11.78 -33.14 15.30
CA ARG A 319 11.37 -34.19 14.37
C ARG A 319 10.47 -33.62 13.28
N ARG A 320 10.66 -34.14 12.06
CA ARG A 320 9.80 -33.86 10.92
C ARG A 320 8.61 -34.82 10.86
N TYR A 321 7.43 -34.26 10.62
CA TYR A 321 6.19 -34.98 10.42
C TYR A 321 5.54 -34.53 9.12
N SER A 322 4.87 -35.44 8.43
CA SER A 322 4.30 -35.16 7.11
C SER A 322 2.85 -35.65 7.04
N TYR A 323 2.00 -34.88 6.37
CA TYR A 323 0.68 -35.33 5.96
C TYR A 323 0.29 -34.67 4.64
N GLY A 324 0.01 -35.48 3.61
CA GLY A 324 -0.26 -34.95 2.27
C GLY A 324 0.96 -34.20 1.72
N SER A 325 0.76 -32.95 1.31
CA SER A 325 1.82 -32.06 0.81
C SER A 325 2.51 -31.24 1.91
N VAL A 326 2.08 -31.34 3.17
CA VAL A 326 2.61 -30.51 4.28
C VAL A 326 3.63 -31.28 5.10
N ASP A 327 4.81 -30.70 5.24
CA ASP A 327 5.84 -31.08 6.21
C ASP A 327 5.86 -30.10 7.38
N ILE A 328 6.06 -30.62 8.60
CA ILE A 328 6.23 -29.81 9.81
C ILE A 328 7.48 -30.27 10.55
N CYS A 329 8.45 -29.37 10.71
CA CYS A 329 9.52 -29.54 11.68
C CYS A 329 9.03 -29.10 13.06
N ALA A 330 8.91 -30.05 13.99
CA ALA A 330 8.32 -29.81 15.31
C ALA A 330 9.32 -30.05 16.44
N GLN A 331 9.24 -29.22 17.49
CA GLN A 331 10.01 -29.38 18.72
C GLN A 331 9.22 -28.89 19.94
N GLY A 332 9.19 -29.70 21.00
CA GLY A 332 8.55 -29.36 22.27
C GLY A 332 9.54 -28.79 23.29
N PHE A 333 9.11 -27.77 24.02
CA PHE A 333 9.84 -27.10 25.10
C PHE A 333 8.93 -26.99 26.32
N GLY A 334 9.07 -27.91 27.28
CA GLY A 334 8.14 -27.98 28.42
C GLY A 334 6.68 -28.15 27.96
N ASP A 335 5.84 -27.16 28.26
CA ASP A 335 4.43 -27.11 27.85
C ASP A 335 4.19 -26.32 26.54
N THR A 336 5.25 -26.00 25.80
CA THR A 336 5.21 -25.18 24.59
C THR A 336 5.64 -26.00 23.38
N LEU A 337 4.96 -25.81 22.24
CA LEU A 337 5.24 -26.52 20.99
C LEU A 337 5.57 -25.52 19.88
N LEU A 338 6.73 -25.69 19.26
CA LEU A 338 7.12 -25.00 18.03
C LEU A 338 6.84 -25.91 16.83
N LEU A 339 6.10 -25.41 15.85
CA LEU A 339 5.77 -26.08 14.61
C LEU A 339 6.15 -25.15 13.46
N ILE A 340 7.07 -25.58 12.60
CA ILE A 340 7.42 -24.84 11.37
C ILE A 340 6.93 -25.64 10.18
N ALA A 341 5.89 -25.12 9.53
CA ALA A 341 5.22 -25.78 8.43
C ALA A 341 5.76 -25.32 7.09
N THR A 342 5.85 -26.23 6.13
CA THR A 342 6.23 -25.94 4.76
C THR A 342 5.53 -26.93 3.84
N ARG A 343 5.26 -26.49 2.61
CA ARG A 343 4.83 -27.37 1.51
C ARG A 343 5.89 -27.52 0.44
N SER A 344 7.05 -26.88 0.61
CA SER A 344 8.13 -26.93 -0.38
C SER A 344 8.53 -28.37 -0.68
N PRO A 345 8.62 -28.78 -1.96
CA PRO A 345 8.72 -27.92 -3.15
C PRO A 345 7.38 -27.43 -3.74
N GLU A 346 6.23 -27.80 -3.18
CA GLU A 346 4.98 -27.18 -3.58
C GLU A 346 4.90 -25.73 -3.11
N LYS A 347 4.42 -24.86 -4.01
CA LYS A 347 4.27 -23.43 -3.74
C LYS A 347 3.27 -23.17 -2.62
N THR A 348 3.58 -22.19 -1.77
CA THR A 348 2.63 -21.64 -0.79
C THR A 348 2.91 -20.16 -0.59
N GLU A 349 1.84 -19.38 -0.71
CA GLU A 349 1.78 -17.97 -0.25
C GLU A 349 1.30 -17.99 1.20
N ASP A 350 0.53 -16.98 1.60
CA ASP A 350 -0.05 -16.89 2.93
C ASP A 350 -1.06 -17.99 3.25
N LEU A 351 -1.18 -18.28 4.55
CA LEU A 351 -2.30 -19.04 5.11
C LEU A 351 -3.31 -18.08 5.75
N GLU A 352 -4.60 -18.29 5.48
CA GLU A 352 -5.66 -17.60 6.23
C GLU A 352 -5.50 -17.77 7.74
N TYR A 353 -5.68 -16.68 8.48
CA TYR A 353 -5.57 -16.65 9.94
C TYR A 353 -6.46 -17.69 10.64
N ALA A 354 -7.64 -17.99 10.06
CA ALA A 354 -8.53 -19.03 10.55
C ALA A 354 -7.90 -20.43 10.57
N ILE A 355 -6.98 -20.72 9.64
CA ILE A 355 -6.22 -21.98 9.61
C ILE A 355 -5.27 -22.04 10.81
N GLY A 356 -4.51 -20.96 11.05
CA GLY A 356 -3.61 -20.84 12.19
C GLY A 356 -4.34 -21.00 13.52
N LEU A 357 -5.49 -20.34 13.69
CA LEU A 357 -6.34 -20.50 14.88
C LEU A 357 -6.81 -21.95 15.07
N ALA A 358 -7.24 -22.62 13.99
CA ALA A 358 -7.69 -24.01 14.06
C ALA A 358 -6.54 -24.98 14.42
N VAL A 359 -5.35 -24.76 13.85
CA VAL A 359 -4.13 -25.52 14.15
C VAL A 359 -3.73 -25.33 15.62
N MET A 360 -3.62 -24.07 16.06
CA MET A 360 -3.27 -23.74 17.44
C MET A 360 -4.28 -24.34 18.43
N ALA A 361 -5.58 -24.20 18.17
CA ALA A 361 -6.62 -24.77 19.03
C ALA A 361 -6.57 -26.31 19.12
N GLU A 362 -6.28 -27.01 18.03
CA GLU A 362 -6.12 -28.48 18.05
C GLU A 362 -4.90 -28.91 18.86
N CYS A 363 -3.77 -28.22 18.69
CA CYS A 363 -2.52 -28.51 19.40
C CYS A 363 -2.59 -28.08 20.88
N GLN A 364 -3.37 -27.06 21.20
CA GLN A 364 -3.56 -26.54 22.56
C GLN A 364 -4.24 -27.53 23.53
N ARG A 365 -4.81 -28.61 22.99
CA ARG A 365 -5.30 -29.75 23.78
C ARG A 365 -4.17 -30.52 24.47
N ARG A 366 -2.93 -30.34 24.01
CA ARG A 366 -1.74 -31.11 24.39
C ARG A 366 -0.63 -30.23 24.97
N TYR A 367 -0.49 -29.04 24.41
CA TYR A 367 0.49 -28.03 24.83
C TYR A 367 -0.25 -26.77 25.27
N ARG A 368 0.25 -26.05 26.26
CA ARG A 368 -0.38 -24.79 26.70
C ARG A 368 -0.18 -23.68 25.67
N HIS A 369 1.01 -23.66 25.05
CA HIS A 369 1.42 -22.66 24.08
C HIS A 369 1.82 -23.35 22.78
N VAL A 370 1.38 -22.80 21.65
CA VAL A 370 1.65 -23.35 20.32
C VAL A 370 2.08 -22.20 19.42
N ALA A 371 3.33 -22.25 18.96
CA ALA A 371 3.87 -21.34 17.95
C ALA A 371 3.84 -22.07 16.61
N PHE A 372 2.88 -21.71 15.76
CA PHE A 372 2.73 -22.27 14.43
C PHE A 372 3.23 -21.27 13.39
N VAL A 373 4.40 -21.57 12.82
CA VAL A 373 5.10 -20.78 11.82
C VAL A 373 4.70 -21.28 10.44
N ASP A 374 4.25 -20.36 9.60
CA ASP A 374 4.28 -20.60 8.17
C ASP A 374 5.70 -20.33 7.66
N GLY A 375 6.34 -21.37 7.12
CA GLY A 375 7.68 -21.25 6.61
C GLY A 375 7.79 -20.25 5.47
N HIS A 376 6.72 -20.04 4.69
CA HIS A 376 6.65 -19.06 3.62
C HIS A 376 7.92 -19.10 2.73
N ASN A 377 8.27 -20.32 2.30
CA ASN A 377 9.60 -20.67 1.79
C ASN A 377 9.58 -21.40 0.44
N CYS A 378 8.53 -21.21 -0.36
CA CYS A 378 8.49 -21.67 -1.74
C CYS A 378 7.49 -20.85 -2.57
N MET A 379 8.01 -19.92 -3.37
CA MET A 379 7.26 -19.12 -4.34
C MET A 379 7.76 -19.38 -5.77
N VAL A 380 6.81 -19.52 -6.70
CA VAL A 380 7.07 -19.57 -8.15
C VAL A 380 6.52 -18.32 -8.84
N ASP A 381 5.34 -17.90 -8.42
CA ASP A 381 4.63 -16.71 -8.87
C ASP A 381 3.68 -16.30 -7.74
N VAL A 382 3.19 -15.07 -7.75
CA VAL A 382 2.24 -14.58 -6.74
C VAL A 382 0.93 -15.33 -6.90
N THR A 383 0.61 -16.20 -5.96
CA THR A 383 -0.59 -17.05 -6.01
C THR A 383 -1.66 -16.67 -4.99
N GLU A 384 -2.80 -17.36 -5.01
CA GLU A 384 -3.86 -17.13 -4.04
C GLU A 384 -3.47 -17.74 -2.68
N PRO A 385 -3.85 -17.10 -1.56
CA PRO A 385 -3.60 -17.63 -0.24
C PRO A 385 -4.33 -18.97 -0.04
N VAL A 386 -3.83 -19.78 0.90
CA VAL A 386 -4.52 -20.98 1.33
C VAL A 386 -5.73 -20.59 2.15
N VAL A 387 -6.91 -20.82 1.59
CA VAL A 387 -8.19 -20.48 2.23
C VAL A 387 -8.69 -21.59 3.15
N ALA A 388 -9.39 -21.21 4.23
CA ALA A 388 -10.02 -22.14 5.14
C ALA A 388 -11.04 -23.04 4.43
N GLY A 389 -11.05 -24.34 4.78
CA GLY A 389 -11.91 -25.34 4.14
C GLY A 389 -11.37 -25.92 2.84
N SER A 390 -10.24 -25.44 2.33
CA SER A 390 -9.52 -26.09 1.22
C SER A 390 -8.89 -27.42 1.64
N LEU A 391 -8.53 -28.26 0.65
CA LEU A 391 -7.78 -29.50 0.91
C LEU A 391 -6.43 -29.22 1.56
N SER A 392 -5.70 -28.20 1.06
CA SER A 392 -4.42 -27.79 1.65
C SER A 392 -4.56 -27.34 3.10
N ALA A 393 -5.61 -26.58 3.44
CA ALA A 393 -5.89 -26.21 4.83
C ALA A 393 -6.11 -27.43 5.74
N TYR A 394 -6.80 -28.46 5.24
CA TYR A 394 -6.96 -29.72 5.96
C TYR A 394 -5.63 -30.46 6.17
N GLU A 395 -4.76 -30.46 5.17
CA GLU A 395 -3.42 -31.06 5.27
C GLU A 395 -2.58 -30.37 6.34
N TYR A 396 -2.58 -29.03 6.40
CA TYR A 396 -1.89 -28.27 7.47
C TYR A 396 -2.41 -28.63 8.86
N TRP A 397 -3.73 -28.61 9.03
CA TRP A 397 -4.37 -28.98 10.29
C TRP A 397 -4.00 -30.40 10.72
N LYS A 398 -4.03 -31.35 9.78
CA LYS A 398 -3.76 -32.76 10.07
C LYS A 398 -2.28 -33.03 10.33
N ALA A 399 -1.37 -32.41 9.57
CA ALA A 399 0.07 -32.48 9.80
C ALA A 399 0.41 -31.95 11.21
N ALA A 400 -0.19 -30.81 11.61
CA ALA A 400 0.05 -30.23 12.93
C ALA A 400 -0.45 -31.13 14.06
N GLN A 401 -1.62 -31.75 13.90
CA GLN A 401 -2.12 -32.75 14.85
C GLN A 401 -1.15 -33.93 14.99
N VAL A 402 -0.68 -34.49 13.86
CA VAL A 402 0.28 -35.62 13.86
C VAL A 402 1.59 -35.22 14.52
N ALA A 403 2.08 -34.00 14.27
CA ALA A 403 3.29 -33.48 14.88
C ALA A 403 3.13 -33.32 16.41
N ALA A 404 2.01 -32.75 16.86
CA ALA A 404 1.72 -32.58 18.28
C ALA A 404 1.59 -33.93 19.02
N ASP A 405 0.89 -34.90 18.44
CA ASP A 405 0.81 -36.26 18.98
C ASP A 405 2.19 -36.95 19.02
N GLY A 406 2.98 -36.79 17.96
CA GLY A 406 4.31 -37.37 17.86
C GLY A 406 5.28 -36.81 18.91
N CYS A 407 5.32 -35.49 19.09
CA CYS A 407 6.21 -34.84 20.05
C CYS A 407 5.95 -35.26 21.50
N LEU A 408 4.70 -35.58 21.87
CA LEU A 408 4.38 -36.11 23.21
C LEU A 408 5.03 -37.47 23.51
N THR A 409 5.38 -38.23 22.47
CA THR A 409 6.01 -39.56 22.63
C THR A 409 7.53 -39.51 22.73
N LEU A 410 8.14 -38.34 22.47
CA LEU A 410 9.58 -38.16 22.50
C LEU A 410 10.08 -37.97 23.94
N PRO A 411 11.28 -38.49 24.27
CA PRO A 411 11.91 -38.19 25.54
C PRO A 411 12.29 -36.70 25.61
N CYS A 412 12.18 -36.10 26.80
CA CYS A 412 12.62 -34.74 27.06
C CYS A 412 13.95 -34.74 27.83
N ALA A 413 14.91 -33.95 27.38
CA ALA A 413 16.23 -33.80 28.00
C ALA A 413 16.60 -32.32 28.17
N SER A 414 17.63 -32.06 28.98
CA SER A 414 18.24 -30.73 29.05
C SER A 414 18.78 -30.30 27.69
N PHE A 415 18.74 -29.01 27.41
CA PHE A 415 19.09 -28.48 26.10
C PHE A 415 19.95 -27.22 26.18
N GLU A 416 20.60 -26.93 25.07
CA GLU A 416 21.37 -25.70 24.86
C GLU A 416 20.75 -24.91 23.70
N VAL A 417 20.82 -23.59 23.77
CA VAL A 417 20.34 -22.69 22.69
C VAL A 417 21.39 -21.62 22.39
N GLY A 418 21.62 -21.38 21.11
CA GLY A 418 22.50 -20.35 20.59
C GLY A 418 21.81 -19.59 19.46
N ALA A 419 22.19 -18.33 19.26
CA ALA A 419 21.64 -17.51 18.19
C ALA A 419 22.74 -16.73 17.48
N ALA A 420 22.48 -16.38 16.23
CA ALA A 420 23.31 -15.46 15.48
C ALA A 420 22.46 -14.64 14.51
N HIS A 421 22.93 -13.43 14.26
CA HIS A 421 22.41 -12.53 13.24
C HIS A 421 23.54 -12.16 12.29
N ARG A 422 23.30 -12.30 10.99
CA ARG A 422 24.28 -12.07 9.94
C ARG A 422 23.73 -11.11 8.91
N ALA A 423 24.31 -9.90 8.90
CA ALA A 423 24.13 -8.97 7.79
C ALA A 423 24.71 -9.57 6.50
N VAL A 424 24.01 -9.34 5.39
CA VAL A 424 24.38 -9.78 4.05
C VAL A 424 24.70 -8.59 3.16
N PRO A 425 25.52 -8.75 2.11
CA PRO A 425 25.84 -7.65 1.19
C PRO A 425 24.75 -7.36 0.15
N PHE A 426 23.62 -8.07 0.21
CA PHE A 426 22.55 -8.00 -0.77
C PHE A 426 21.55 -6.89 -0.42
N SER A 427 21.04 -6.20 -1.44
CA SER A 427 20.08 -5.11 -1.26
C SER A 427 18.63 -5.61 -1.12
N ARG A 428 17.73 -4.68 -0.77
CA ARG A 428 16.27 -4.92 -0.78
C ARG A 428 15.78 -5.30 -2.17
N GLU A 429 16.33 -4.70 -3.23
CA GLU A 429 16.07 -5.12 -4.59
C GLU A 429 16.54 -6.57 -4.81
N GLU A 430 17.63 -7.02 -4.21
CA GLU A 430 18.11 -8.40 -4.36
C GLU A 430 17.34 -9.43 -3.52
N GLY A 431 16.32 -9.01 -2.77
CA GLY A 431 15.40 -9.87 -2.03
C GLY A 431 15.68 -9.97 -0.52
N PHE A 432 16.58 -9.14 0.01
CA PHE A 432 17.00 -9.19 1.40
C PHE A 432 16.65 -7.91 2.16
N GLY A 433 15.97 -8.06 3.30
CA GLY A 433 15.64 -7.00 4.24
C GLY A 433 16.81 -6.63 5.17
N ASP A 434 16.53 -5.73 6.09
CA ASP A 434 17.54 -5.08 6.93
C ASP A 434 18.12 -6.00 8.03
N LEU A 435 17.41 -7.07 8.41
CA LEU A 435 17.87 -8.10 9.37
C LEU A 435 18.67 -9.24 8.70
N GLY A 436 18.83 -9.25 7.38
CA GLY A 436 19.61 -10.28 6.69
C GLY A 436 19.21 -11.72 7.04
N ILE A 437 20.13 -12.49 7.64
CA ILE A 437 19.92 -13.90 7.99
C ILE A 437 20.10 -14.08 9.50
N MET A 438 19.10 -14.68 10.14
CA MET A 438 19.15 -15.06 11.55
C MET A 438 19.11 -16.57 11.69
N ALA A 439 19.88 -17.12 12.64
CA ALA A 439 19.90 -18.55 12.93
C ALA A 439 19.69 -18.78 14.43
N LEU A 440 18.70 -19.59 14.78
CA LEU A 440 18.48 -20.15 16.12
C LEU A 440 18.90 -21.62 16.09
N VAL A 441 19.81 -22.01 16.97
CA VAL A 441 20.29 -23.39 17.06
C VAL A 441 19.95 -23.97 18.42
N VAL A 442 19.37 -25.17 18.42
CA VAL A 442 18.99 -25.91 19.63
C VAL A 442 19.73 -27.25 19.63
N ARG A 443 20.35 -27.60 20.77
CA ARG A 443 20.98 -28.91 20.96
C ARG A 443 20.26 -29.70 22.05
N VAL A 444 19.76 -30.89 21.72
CA VAL A 444 19.08 -31.82 22.65
C VAL A 444 19.57 -33.24 22.42
N GLU A 445 20.03 -33.93 23.46
CA GLU A 445 20.56 -35.32 23.39
C GLU A 445 21.59 -35.55 22.26
N GLY A 446 22.38 -34.52 21.92
CA GLY A 446 23.38 -34.57 20.85
C GLY A 446 22.85 -34.23 19.46
N GLN A 447 21.54 -34.19 19.24
CA GLN A 447 20.96 -33.66 18.00
C GLN A 447 21.08 -32.13 18.00
N VAL A 448 21.65 -31.58 16.93
CA VAL A 448 21.72 -30.15 16.65
C VAL A 448 20.69 -29.78 15.59
N THR A 449 19.78 -28.88 15.93
CA THR A 449 18.71 -28.41 15.05
C THR A 449 18.90 -26.93 14.76
N ALA A 450 18.86 -26.51 13.49
CA ALA A 450 18.92 -25.12 13.09
C ALA A 450 17.59 -24.60 12.51
N TYR A 451 17.12 -23.49 13.04
CA TYR A 451 15.99 -22.72 12.52
C TYR A 451 16.52 -21.43 11.90
N VAL A 452 16.44 -21.32 10.58
CA VAL A 452 17.04 -20.22 9.82
C VAL A 452 15.95 -19.30 9.29
N LEU A 453 15.97 -18.04 9.71
CA LEU A 453 15.01 -17.01 9.35
C LEU A 453 15.69 -15.98 8.45
N PHE A 454 15.24 -15.87 7.21
CA PHE A 454 15.61 -14.81 6.29
C PHE A 454 14.67 -13.63 6.44
N ASP A 455 15.22 -12.42 6.58
CA ASP A 455 14.44 -11.21 6.41
C ASP A 455 14.27 -10.92 4.94
N GLY A 456 13.08 -11.20 4.45
CA GLY A 456 12.71 -11.18 3.04
C GLY A 456 11.27 -11.64 2.90
N ASN A 457 10.72 -11.56 1.69
CA ASN A 457 9.34 -11.94 1.38
C ASN A 457 9.18 -13.48 1.47
N ASN A 458 9.49 -14.20 0.39
CA ASN A 458 9.41 -15.67 0.31
C ASN A 458 10.76 -16.23 -0.17
N VAL A 459 10.85 -17.53 -0.47
CA VAL A 459 12.04 -18.16 -1.08
C VAL A 459 11.69 -18.68 -2.47
N GLU A 460 12.54 -18.42 -3.47
CA GLU A 460 12.32 -18.88 -4.84
C GLU A 460 12.33 -20.42 -4.90
N HIS A 461 11.41 -20.99 -5.67
CA HIS A 461 11.24 -22.44 -5.78
C HIS A 461 12.56 -23.17 -6.08
N GLY A 462 12.90 -24.17 -5.26
CA GLY A 462 14.11 -24.97 -5.36
C GLY A 462 15.29 -24.44 -4.53
N VAL A 463 15.28 -23.17 -4.12
CA VAL A 463 16.37 -22.56 -3.34
C VAL A 463 16.38 -23.09 -1.91
N ARG A 464 15.20 -23.28 -1.30
CA ARG A 464 15.07 -23.87 0.04
C ARG A 464 15.74 -25.25 0.10
N GLU A 465 15.50 -26.11 -0.88
CA GLU A 465 16.06 -27.46 -0.94
C GLU A 465 17.60 -27.42 -0.98
N VAL A 466 18.18 -26.58 -1.86
CA VAL A 466 19.64 -26.44 -1.98
C VAL A 466 20.26 -25.95 -0.67
N LEU A 467 19.67 -24.93 -0.05
CA LEU A 467 20.17 -24.38 1.22
C LEU A 467 20.03 -25.39 2.37
N ARG A 468 18.89 -26.10 2.44
CA ARG A 468 18.63 -27.10 3.48
C ARG A 468 19.57 -28.30 3.34
N ASP A 469 19.75 -28.82 2.14
CA ASP A 469 20.65 -29.95 1.87
C ASP A 469 22.10 -29.61 2.26
N HIS A 470 22.53 -28.37 2.00
CA HIS A 470 23.83 -27.88 2.46
C HIS A 470 23.92 -27.83 3.99
N LEU A 471 22.93 -27.25 4.66
CA LEU A 471 22.91 -27.13 6.12
C LEU A 471 22.86 -28.49 6.85
N LEU A 472 22.22 -29.50 6.27
CA LEU A 472 22.23 -30.86 6.82
C LEU A 472 23.62 -31.54 6.80
N THR A 473 24.61 -30.95 6.13
CA THR A 473 26.02 -31.36 6.27
C THR A 473 26.69 -30.76 7.52
N VAL A 474 26.05 -29.79 8.16
CA VAL A 474 26.56 -29.03 9.32
C VAL A 474 25.78 -29.34 10.60
N VAL A 475 24.47 -29.60 10.49
CA VAL A 475 23.55 -29.91 11.59
C VAL A 475 22.70 -31.13 11.28
N ASP A 476 22.05 -31.72 12.29
CA ASP A 476 21.29 -32.98 12.12
C ASP A 476 19.88 -32.76 11.55
N GLU A 477 19.28 -31.60 11.81
CA GLU A 477 17.99 -31.17 11.25
C GLU A 477 17.98 -29.66 11.05
N CYS A 478 17.26 -29.18 10.05
CA CYS A 478 17.05 -27.75 9.88
C CYS A 478 15.78 -27.41 9.08
N GLU A 479 15.32 -26.18 9.27
CA GLU A 479 14.27 -25.60 8.45
C GLU A 479 14.57 -24.14 8.12
N ILE A 480 14.17 -23.74 6.91
CA ILE A 480 14.33 -22.39 6.39
C ILE A 480 12.96 -21.72 6.39
N MET A 481 12.90 -20.48 6.86
CA MET A 481 11.70 -19.67 6.89
C MET A 481 12.02 -18.23 6.50
N THR A 482 11.00 -17.45 6.16
CA THR A 482 11.12 -16.00 5.96
C THR A 482 10.27 -15.23 6.96
N THR A 483 10.54 -13.94 7.06
CA THR A 483 9.75 -12.99 7.86
C THR A 483 8.53 -12.43 7.09
N ASP A 484 8.41 -12.74 5.80
CA ASP A 484 7.48 -12.10 4.86
C ASP A 484 7.61 -10.56 4.80
N SER A 485 8.86 -10.08 4.82
CA SER A 485 9.15 -8.65 4.84
C SER A 485 8.84 -7.98 3.51
N HIS A 486 7.86 -7.08 3.49
CA HIS A 486 7.43 -6.35 2.30
C HIS A 486 8.34 -5.18 1.90
N VAL A 487 9.35 -4.85 2.71
CA VAL A 487 10.34 -3.81 2.38
C VAL A 487 11.16 -4.15 1.13
N VAL A 488 11.28 -5.45 0.81
CA VAL A 488 11.99 -5.94 -0.39
C VAL A 488 11.12 -5.85 -1.66
N ASN A 489 9.81 -5.65 -1.53
CA ASN A 489 8.87 -5.53 -2.64
C ASN A 489 8.86 -4.09 -3.20
N THR A 490 9.99 -3.64 -3.78
CA THR A 490 10.17 -2.24 -4.22
C THR A 490 9.56 -1.93 -5.59
N LEU A 491 9.59 -2.88 -6.53
CA LEU A 491 9.11 -2.70 -7.92
C LEU A 491 7.92 -3.60 -8.26
N SER A 492 7.83 -4.77 -7.65
CA SER A 492 6.77 -5.76 -7.85
C SER A 492 6.52 -6.50 -6.55
N GLY A 493 5.33 -7.06 -6.35
CA GLY A 493 5.01 -7.92 -5.21
C GLY A 493 5.79 -9.25 -5.17
N ARG A 494 6.56 -9.56 -6.22
CA ARG A 494 7.42 -10.73 -6.31
C ARG A 494 8.89 -10.32 -6.16
N ASN A 495 9.50 -10.64 -5.03
CA ASN A 495 10.95 -10.53 -4.85
C ASN A 495 11.48 -11.50 -3.78
N PRO A 496 11.38 -12.83 -4.00
CA PRO A 496 11.82 -13.80 -3.01
C PRO A 496 13.34 -13.89 -2.92
N VAL A 497 13.83 -14.33 -1.77
CA VAL A 497 15.22 -14.75 -1.57
C VAL A 497 15.55 -15.85 -2.56
N GLY A 498 16.66 -15.72 -3.28
CA GLY A 498 17.04 -16.68 -4.31
C GLY A 498 16.62 -16.32 -5.74
N TYR A 499 15.81 -15.27 -5.93
CA TYR A 499 15.32 -14.88 -7.26
C TYR A 499 16.39 -14.19 -8.11
N ARG A 500 17.11 -13.24 -7.52
CA ARG A 500 18.21 -12.49 -8.18
C ARG A 500 19.57 -13.03 -7.83
N ILE A 501 19.72 -13.51 -6.59
CA ILE A 501 20.97 -14.07 -6.06
C ILE A 501 20.85 -15.58 -6.05
N PRO A 502 21.73 -16.34 -6.73
CA PRO A 502 21.66 -17.80 -6.74
C PRO A 502 22.00 -18.38 -5.36
N ALA A 503 21.46 -19.57 -5.07
CA ALA A 503 21.61 -20.24 -3.78
C ALA A 503 23.09 -20.40 -3.37
N GLU A 504 23.98 -20.68 -4.32
CA GLU A 504 25.42 -20.86 -4.11
C GLU A 504 26.11 -19.63 -3.53
N GLU A 505 25.63 -18.42 -3.86
CA GLU A 505 26.14 -17.17 -3.31
C GLU A 505 25.58 -16.87 -1.91
N ILE A 506 24.44 -17.46 -1.57
CA ILE A 506 23.76 -17.30 -0.27
C ILE A 506 24.36 -18.26 0.77
N ILE A 507 24.73 -19.48 0.36
CA ILE A 507 25.26 -20.56 1.21
C ILE A 507 26.32 -20.09 2.23
N PRO A 508 27.38 -19.34 1.85
CA PRO A 508 28.41 -18.94 2.80
C PRO A 508 27.89 -18.11 3.98
N TYR A 509 26.87 -17.27 3.76
CA TYR A 509 26.29 -16.42 4.80
C TYR A 509 25.37 -17.19 5.73
N VAL A 510 24.60 -18.13 5.17
CA VAL A 510 23.71 -19.01 5.95
C VAL A 510 24.52 -19.97 6.82
N GLU A 511 25.55 -20.58 6.26
CA GLU A 511 26.45 -21.45 7.01
C GLU A 511 27.17 -20.69 8.13
N ASP A 512 27.67 -19.48 7.86
CA ASP A 512 28.32 -18.64 8.86
C ASP A 512 27.36 -18.27 10.01
N ALA A 513 26.10 -17.92 9.69
CA ALA A 513 25.07 -17.67 10.69
C ALA A 513 24.83 -18.91 11.57
N VAL A 514 24.64 -20.08 10.97
CA VAL A 514 24.41 -21.33 11.71
C VAL A 514 25.63 -21.74 12.55
N ARG A 515 26.85 -21.64 12.01
CA ARG A 515 28.09 -21.97 12.78
C ARG A 515 28.32 -21.01 13.92
N THR A 516 28.02 -19.72 13.73
CA THR A 516 28.10 -18.71 14.79
C THR A 516 27.08 -19.02 15.89
N ALA A 517 25.85 -19.39 15.52
CA ALA A 517 24.83 -19.80 16.49
C ALA A 517 25.21 -21.09 17.23
N ILE A 518 25.86 -22.05 16.58
CA ILE A 518 26.43 -23.25 17.24
C ILE A 518 27.50 -22.85 18.26
N ALA A 519 28.39 -21.92 17.92
CA ALA A 519 29.42 -21.42 18.83
C ALA A 519 28.85 -20.61 20.01
N ASP A 520 27.61 -20.13 19.87
CA ASP A 520 26.87 -19.36 20.88
C ASP A 520 25.98 -20.24 21.78
N LEU A 521 25.99 -21.57 21.62
CA LEU A 521 25.21 -22.49 22.44
C LEU A 521 25.54 -22.36 23.93
N ALA A 522 24.49 -22.22 24.74
CA ALA A 522 24.57 -22.23 26.19
C ALA A 522 23.39 -23.02 26.78
N PRO A 523 23.55 -23.68 27.95
CA PRO A 523 22.45 -24.32 28.66
C PRO A 523 21.29 -23.35 28.87
N ALA A 524 20.07 -23.80 28.60
CA ALA A 524 18.91 -22.92 28.55
C ALA A 524 17.67 -23.51 29.23
N GLU A 525 16.76 -22.62 29.63
CA GLU A 525 15.38 -22.93 29.95
C GLU A 525 14.47 -22.19 28.96
N ALA A 526 13.31 -22.76 28.65
CA ALA A 526 12.36 -22.19 27.70
C ALA A 526 10.99 -22.02 28.33
N ALA A 527 10.30 -20.93 27.98
CA ALA A 527 8.93 -20.67 28.35
C ALA A 527 8.12 -20.26 27.12
N GLY A 528 6.87 -20.71 27.03
CA GLY A 528 5.92 -20.19 26.05
C GLY A 528 5.10 -19.05 26.62
N GLY A 529 4.64 -18.18 25.73
CA GLY A 529 3.64 -17.16 26.02
C GLY A 529 2.67 -17.02 24.87
N THR A 530 1.38 -17.00 25.18
CA THR A 530 0.33 -16.66 24.21
C THR A 530 -0.25 -15.31 24.59
N GLY A 531 -0.04 -14.32 23.73
CA GLY A 531 -0.61 -12.98 23.88
C GLY A 531 -1.80 -12.79 22.96
N TRP A 532 -2.73 -11.94 23.36
CA TRP A 532 -3.77 -11.41 22.49
C TRP A 532 -3.49 -9.94 22.27
N VAL A 533 -3.45 -9.52 21.02
CA VAL A 533 -3.43 -8.10 20.65
C VAL A 533 -4.87 -7.72 20.31
N GLU A 534 -5.45 -6.89 21.17
CA GLU A 534 -6.83 -6.45 21.04
C GLU A 534 -6.89 -5.12 20.28
N GLY A 535 -7.79 -5.04 19.30
CA GLY A 535 -8.05 -3.79 18.59
C GLY A 535 -6.94 -3.35 17.66
N VAL A 536 -6.19 -4.30 17.08
CA VAL A 536 -5.23 -3.97 16.02
C VAL A 536 -6.00 -3.64 14.76
N THR A 537 -5.78 -2.45 14.21
CA THR A 537 -6.39 -2.09 12.93
C THR A 537 -5.62 -2.76 11.79
N VAL A 538 -6.33 -3.54 10.98
CA VAL A 538 -5.84 -4.14 9.73
C VAL A 538 -6.70 -3.71 8.56
N PHE A 539 -6.34 -4.05 7.32
CA PHE A 539 -7.22 -3.75 6.18
C PHE A 539 -8.63 -4.35 6.31
N GLY A 540 -8.75 -5.54 6.89
CA GLY A 540 -10.03 -6.19 7.13
C GLY A 540 -10.44 -7.12 5.99
N SER A 541 -11.22 -8.15 6.32
CA SER A 541 -11.50 -9.24 5.40
C SER A 541 -12.19 -8.78 4.12
N ASN A 542 -11.61 -9.12 2.96
CA ASN A 542 -12.08 -8.75 1.62
C ASN A 542 -12.16 -7.23 1.33
N ARG A 543 -11.64 -6.35 2.19
CA ARG A 543 -11.77 -4.90 2.00
C ARG A 543 -11.02 -4.41 0.76
N ILE A 544 -9.81 -4.90 0.55
CA ILE A 544 -9.01 -4.60 -0.64
C ILE A 544 -9.73 -5.06 -1.91
N SER A 545 -10.21 -6.31 -1.94
CA SER A 545 -10.92 -6.88 -3.09
C SER A 545 -12.21 -6.11 -3.42
N GLN A 546 -12.98 -5.75 -2.40
CA GLN A 546 -14.18 -4.93 -2.59
C GLN A 546 -13.82 -3.51 -3.08
N LEU A 547 -12.73 -2.92 -2.57
CA LEU A 547 -12.28 -1.58 -2.95
C LEU A 547 -11.87 -1.57 -4.42
N ALA A 548 -11.01 -2.52 -4.82
CA ALA A 548 -10.57 -2.71 -6.18
C ALA A 548 -11.75 -2.95 -7.14
N SER A 549 -12.68 -3.83 -6.78
CA SER A 549 -13.89 -4.08 -7.57
C SER A 549 -14.77 -2.83 -7.72
N THR A 550 -14.95 -2.06 -6.64
CA THR A 550 -15.74 -0.82 -6.66
C THR A 550 -15.06 0.24 -7.54
N VAL A 551 -13.74 0.39 -7.44
CA VAL A 551 -12.96 1.31 -8.29
C VAL A 551 -13.03 0.91 -9.76
N ASN A 552 -12.85 -0.38 -10.08
CA ASN A 552 -12.94 -0.88 -11.46
C ASN A 552 -14.34 -0.65 -12.07
N ALA A 553 -15.39 -0.91 -11.29
CA ALA A 553 -16.75 -0.59 -11.71
C ALA A 553 -16.90 0.91 -11.98
N MET A 554 -16.39 1.77 -11.10
CA MET A 554 -16.45 3.22 -11.28
C MET A 554 -15.71 3.70 -12.53
N LEU A 555 -14.46 3.26 -12.73
CA LEU A 555 -13.63 3.64 -13.88
C LEU A 555 -14.32 3.38 -15.22
N THR A 556 -15.10 2.30 -15.30
CA THR A 556 -15.89 1.93 -16.49
C THR A 556 -16.97 2.97 -16.83
N PHE A 557 -17.52 3.67 -15.82
CA PHE A 557 -18.59 4.65 -16.02
C PHE A 557 -18.12 6.11 -16.08
N ILE A 558 -16.90 6.43 -15.64
CA ILE A 558 -16.37 7.81 -15.60
C ILE A 558 -16.44 8.49 -16.98
N ALA A 559 -15.86 7.88 -18.01
CA ALA A 559 -15.83 8.45 -19.35
C ALA A 559 -17.23 8.60 -20.00
N PRO A 560 -18.08 7.56 -20.06
CA PRO A 560 -19.40 7.70 -20.69
C PRO A 560 -20.31 8.66 -19.90
N LEU A 561 -20.25 8.66 -18.57
CA LEU A 561 -21.02 9.60 -17.75
C LEU A 561 -20.54 11.04 -17.93
N GLY A 562 -19.22 11.25 -17.93
CA GLY A 562 -18.62 12.56 -18.18
C GLY A 562 -19.01 13.11 -19.55
N LEU A 563 -18.97 12.27 -20.59
CA LEU A 563 -19.40 12.63 -21.93
C LEU A 563 -20.91 12.96 -21.98
N ALA A 564 -21.76 12.15 -21.35
CA ALA A 564 -23.19 12.40 -21.30
C ALA A 564 -23.54 13.73 -20.61
N ILE A 565 -22.89 14.03 -19.47
CA ILE A 565 -23.09 15.30 -18.75
C ILE A 565 -22.56 16.47 -19.57
N LEU A 566 -21.41 16.33 -20.24
CA LEU A 566 -20.84 17.38 -21.08
C LEU A 566 -21.70 17.65 -22.32
N LEU A 567 -22.23 16.61 -22.98
CA LEU A 567 -23.16 16.75 -24.10
C LEU A 567 -24.48 17.39 -23.67
N PHE A 568 -25.02 16.99 -22.52
CA PHE A 568 -26.22 17.59 -21.96
C PHE A 568 -25.99 19.06 -21.60
N ALA A 569 -24.85 19.38 -20.99
CA ALA A 569 -24.47 20.75 -20.70
C ALA A 569 -24.32 21.58 -21.99
N PHE A 570 -23.71 21.02 -23.03
CA PHE A 570 -23.60 21.67 -24.33
C PHE A 570 -24.97 21.94 -24.97
N LEU A 571 -25.87 20.95 -24.98
CA LEU A 571 -27.24 21.12 -25.50
C LEU A 571 -28.01 22.22 -24.75
N LEU A 572 -27.93 22.22 -23.42
CA LEU A 572 -28.54 23.27 -22.61
C LEU A 572 -27.88 24.64 -22.80
N SER A 573 -26.59 24.68 -23.11
CA SER A 573 -25.89 25.92 -23.49
C SER A 573 -26.44 26.50 -24.78
N VAL A 574 -26.77 25.66 -25.77
CA VAL A 574 -27.44 26.08 -27.01
C VAL A 574 -28.84 26.60 -26.73
N VAL A 575 -29.62 25.93 -25.87
CA VAL A 575 -30.94 26.40 -25.46
C VAL A 575 -30.84 27.75 -24.74
N ALA A 576 -29.89 27.90 -23.80
CA ALA A 576 -29.67 29.14 -23.09
C ALA A 576 -29.26 30.27 -24.05
N TYR A 577 -28.45 29.97 -25.07
CA TYR A 577 -28.11 30.92 -26.13
C TYR A 577 -29.38 31.39 -26.85
N LEU A 578 -30.21 30.46 -27.36
CA LEU A 578 -31.44 30.78 -28.10
C LEU A 578 -32.49 31.58 -27.30
N VAL A 579 -32.43 31.55 -25.98
CA VAL A 579 -33.38 32.25 -25.09
C VAL A 579 -32.86 33.63 -24.66
N LEU A 580 -31.54 33.79 -24.50
CA LEU A 580 -30.93 35.00 -23.94
C LEU A 580 -30.33 35.94 -24.99
N LEU A 581 -30.01 35.43 -26.18
CA LEU A 581 -29.32 36.13 -27.27
C LEU A 581 -30.04 35.85 -28.60
#